data_AF-Q31MR3-F1
#
_entry.id   AF-Q31MR3-F1
#
_cell.length_a   1.000
_cell.length_b   1.000
_cell.length_c   1.000
_cell.angle_alpha   90.00
_cell.angle_beta   90.00
_cell.angle_gamma   90.00
#
_symmetry.space_group_name_H-M   'P 1'
#
loop_
_entity.id
_entity.type
_entity.pdbx_description
1 polymer ?
#
loop_
_entity_poly.entity_id
_entity_poly.type
_entity_poly.pdbx_seq_one_letter_code
_entity_poly.pdbx_strand_id
1 'polypeptide(L)'
;MSLALLIAAQLSCAAPALMAQAPATNPTVVDVLNPPAPPDDGPRNQAFFLALNRAKNLARAAAEQTNGGLNRYIAESKMYGGGSNTDYTYTNGFFTFQFVGGAPGWQPQGLPPTVESVISVSFDGKTVRTDYNGPIRSGTPTPAVTPQPTCTCPPAPNQP
;
A
#
# COMPACT_ATOMS: atom_id res chain seq x y z
N MET A 1 53.17 -60.83 -37.87
CA MET A 1 54.44 -60.22 -37.40
C MET A 1 54.45 -58.78 -37.89
N SER A 2 54.66 -57.85 -36.95
CA SER A 2 55.08 -56.44 -37.12
C SER A 2 54.52 -55.60 -38.28
N LEU A 3 53.84 -54.51 -37.96
CA LEU A 3 54.51 -53.20 -37.96
C LEU A 3 53.67 -52.14 -37.23
N ALA A 4 54.27 -51.56 -36.19
CA ALA A 4 53.80 -50.35 -35.55
C ALA A 4 54.14 -49.16 -36.45
N LEU A 5 53.22 -48.20 -36.60
CA LEU A 5 53.53 -46.88 -37.13
C LEU A 5 53.00 -45.81 -36.17
N LEU A 6 53.94 -45.15 -35.50
CA LEU A 6 53.76 -43.94 -34.74
C LEU A 6 53.31 -42.81 -35.67
N ILE A 7 52.25 -42.10 -35.30
CA ILE A 7 52.05 -40.71 -35.72
C ILE A 7 51.82 -39.89 -34.46
N ALA A 8 52.85 -39.14 -34.08
CA ALA A 8 52.72 -37.99 -33.20
C ALA A 8 52.51 -36.76 -34.08
N ALA A 9 51.38 -36.08 -33.92
CA ALA A 9 51.17 -34.73 -34.44
C ALA A 9 50.36 -33.94 -33.41
N GLN A 10 50.96 -32.83 -32.98
CA GLN A 10 50.60 -32.06 -31.81
C GLN A 10 49.30 -31.27 -32.04
N LEU A 11 48.36 -31.37 -31.10
CA LEU A 11 47.26 -30.41 -30.98
C LEU A 11 47.63 -29.38 -29.92
N SER A 12 47.94 -28.18 -30.37
CA SER A 12 48.06 -27.00 -29.53
C SER A 12 46.68 -26.63 -28.97
N CYS A 13 46.47 -26.83 -27.67
CA CYS A 13 45.36 -26.21 -26.95
C CYS A 13 45.77 -24.78 -26.56
N ALA A 14 45.50 -23.81 -27.43
CA ALA A 14 45.45 -22.41 -27.01
C ALA A 14 44.07 -22.16 -26.36
N ALA A 15 44.01 -22.21 -25.04
CA ALA A 15 42.84 -21.76 -24.29
C ALA A 15 42.76 -20.22 -24.39
N PRO A 16 41.60 -19.64 -24.73
CA PRO A 16 41.42 -18.21 -24.56
C PRO A 16 41.50 -17.90 -23.06
N ALA A 17 42.38 -16.97 -22.69
CA ALA A 17 42.44 -16.42 -21.35
C ALA A 17 41.07 -15.84 -20.99
N LEU A 18 40.32 -16.57 -20.18
CA LEU A 18 39.12 -16.10 -19.53
C LEU A 18 39.56 -14.97 -18.60
N MET A 19 39.41 -13.73 -19.07
CA MET A 19 39.48 -12.56 -18.20
C MET A 19 38.50 -12.80 -17.05
N ALA A 20 39.04 -12.96 -15.84
CA ALA A 20 38.26 -13.02 -14.62
C ALA A 20 37.55 -11.66 -14.47
N GLN A 21 36.30 -11.61 -14.91
CA GLN A 21 35.40 -10.53 -14.55
C GLN A 21 35.22 -10.66 -13.03
N ALA A 22 35.81 -9.72 -12.29
CA ALA A 22 35.55 -9.58 -10.87
C ALA A 22 34.02 -9.56 -10.66
N PRO A 23 33.48 -10.24 -9.62
CA PRO A 23 32.06 -10.19 -9.36
C PRO A 23 31.68 -8.76 -9.01
N ALA A 24 31.11 -8.03 -9.97
CA ALA A 24 30.34 -6.83 -9.68
C ALA A 24 29.19 -7.29 -8.79
N THR A 25 29.19 -6.85 -7.53
CA THR A 25 28.12 -7.10 -6.57
C THR A 25 26.86 -6.36 -7.05
N ASN A 26 26.17 -6.97 -8.01
CA ASN A 26 24.82 -6.60 -8.39
C ASN A 26 23.92 -6.92 -7.17
N PRO A 27 23.23 -5.93 -6.56
CA PRO A 27 22.36 -6.24 -5.44
C PRO A 27 21.32 -7.27 -5.90
N THR A 28 21.34 -8.42 -5.23
CA THR A 28 20.44 -9.54 -5.48
C THR A 28 19.00 -9.04 -5.51
N VAL A 29 18.22 -9.41 -6.53
CA VAL A 29 16.82 -8.99 -6.77
C VAL A 29 15.90 -9.10 -5.54
N VAL A 30 16.27 -9.90 -4.54
CA VAL A 30 15.57 -10.02 -3.25
C VAL A 30 15.67 -8.78 -2.35
N ASP A 31 16.69 -7.95 -2.50
CA ASP A 31 16.90 -6.72 -1.71
C ASP A 31 15.97 -5.57 -2.15
N VAL A 32 15.52 -5.60 -3.41
CA VAL A 32 14.57 -4.62 -3.96
C VAL A 32 13.14 -4.87 -3.46
N LEU A 33 12.81 -6.12 -3.13
CA LEU A 33 11.45 -6.50 -2.71
C LEU A 33 11.16 -6.19 -1.24
N ASN A 34 12.19 -6.01 -0.42
CA ASN A 34 12.06 -5.70 0.99
C ASN A 34 13.14 -4.71 1.50
N PRO A 35 13.16 -3.47 0.99
CA PRO A 35 14.14 -2.50 1.41
C PRO A 35 13.99 -2.21 2.92
N PRO A 36 15.09 -1.90 3.61
CA PRO A 36 15.01 -1.51 5.02
C PRO A 36 14.06 -0.32 5.17
N ALA A 37 13.32 -0.31 6.28
CA ALA A 37 12.42 0.79 6.59
C ALA A 37 13.23 2.09 6.63
N PRO A 38 12.86 3.12 5.85
CA PRO A 38 13.55 4.39 5.91
C PRO A 38 13.33 5.04 7.29
N PRO A 39 14.26 5.91 7.74
CA PRO A 39 14.01 6.79 8.88
C PRO A 39 12.70 7.58 8.71
N ASP A 40 12.12 8.01 9.83
CA ASP A 40 10.83 8.70 9.83
C ASP A 40 10.86 10.01 9.03
N ASP A 41 11.99 10.71 9.07
CA ASP A 41 12.33 11.94 8.36
C ASP A 41 13.04 11.71 7.00
N GLY A 42 13.17 10.45 6.59
CA GLY A 42 13.84 10.07 5.34
C GLY A 42 13.06 10.49 4.07
N PRO A 43 13.74 10.58 2.92
CA PRO A 43 13.10 10.97 1.67
C PRO A 43 12.05 9.97 1.22
N ARG A 44 10.86 10.45 0.86
CA ARG A 44 9.77 9.62 0.32
C ARG A 44 10.04 9.31 -1.15
N ASN A 45 10.70 8.19 -1.41
CA ASN A 45 11.04 7.70 -2.75
C ASN A 45 9.99 6.71 -3.29
N GLN A 46 10.25 6.13 -4.48
CA GLN A 46 9.33 5.18 -5.10
C GLN A 46 9.04 3.94 -4.23
N ALA A 47 10.07 3.39 -3.55
CA ALA A 47 9.90 2.24 -2.67
C ALA A 47 8.96 2.54 -1.50
N PHE A 48 9.05 3.76 -0.94
CA PHE A 48 8.14 4.22 0.11
C PHE A 48 6.68 4.25 -0.36
N PHE A 49 6.39 4.82 -1.54
CA PHE A 49 5.01 4.87 -2.03
C PHE A 49 4.45 3.49 -2.42
N LEU A 50 5.30 2.57 -2.89
CA LEU A 50 4.93 1.17 -3.08
C LEU A 50 4.58 0.49 -1.75
N ALA A 51 5.41 0.69 -0.72
CA ALA A 51 5.16 0.18 0.63
C ALA A 51 3.89 0.78 1.24
N LEU A 52 3.66 2.09 1.08
CA LEU A 52 2.45 2.79 1.53
C LEU A 52 1.19 2.21 0.88
N ASN A 53 1.20 1.96 -0.43
CA ASN A 53 0.07 1.34 -1.12
C ASN A 53 -0.23 -0.06 -0.62
N ARG A 54 0.82 -0.88 -0.41
CA ARG A 54 0.70 -2.21 0.19
C ARG A 54 0.11 -2.11 1.59
N ALA A 55 0.66 -1.25 2.44
CA ALA A 55 0.26 -1.05 3.82
C ALA A 55 -1.21 -0.62 3.94
N LYS A 56 -1.65 0.35 3.11
CA LYS A 56 -3.06 0.77 3.05
C LYS A 56 -3.99 -0.38 2.67
N ASN A 57 -3.63 -1.16 1.65
CA ASN A 57 -4.43 -2.30 1.22
C ASN A 57 -4.54 -3.38 2.31
N LEU A 58 -3.45 -3.64 3.02
CA LEU A 58 -3.43 -4.54 4.17
C LEU A 58 -4.29 -4.01 5.32
N ALA A 59 -4.19 -2.71 5.64
CA ALA A 59 -5.00 -2.09 6.67
C ALA A 59 -6.50 -2.17 6.34
N ARG A 60 -6.89 -1.85 5.10
CA ARG A 60 -8.27 -1.98 4.64
C ARG A 60 -8.78 -3.42 4.77
N ALA A 61 -8.03 -4.40 4.27
CA ALA A 61 -8.41 -5.80 4.34
C ALA A 61 -8.55 -6.29 5.78
N ALA A 62 -7.66 -5.86 6.68
CA ALA A 62 -7.73 -6.21 8.10
C ALA A 62 -8.96 -5.63 8.79
N ALA A 63 -9.35 -4.38 8.52
CA ALA A 63 -10.60 -3.82 9.03
C ALA A 63 -11.83 -4.57 8.48
N GLU A 64 -11.87 -4.84 7.18
CA GLU A 64 -12.96 -5.59 6.57
C GLU A 64 -13.10 -6.98 7.16
N GLN A 65 -11.99 -7.71 7.31
CA GLN A 65 -11.98 -9.03 7.92
C GLN A 65 -12.46 -8.99 9.37
N THR A 66 -11.98 -8.04 10.18
CA THR A 66 -12.32 -7.92 11.60
C THR A 66 -13.80 -7.57 11.80
N ASN A 67 -14.41 -6.83 10.86
CA ASN A 67 -15.81 -6.41 10.92
C ASN A 67 -16.79 -7.38 10.23
N GLY A 68 -16.35 -8.60 9.89
CA GLY A 68 -17.21 -9.65 9.34
C GLY A 68 -17.25 -9.72 7.81
N GLY A 69 -16.26 -9.12 7.14
CA GLY A 69 -16.06 -9.18 5.70
C GLY A 69 -16.87 -8.16 4.90
N LEU A 70 -16.65 -8.17 3.58
CA LEU A 70 -17.25 -7.24 2.62
C LEU A 70 -18.79 -7.27 2.57
N ASN A 71 -19.41 -8.36 3.02
CA ASN A 71 -20.88 -8.47 3.12
C ASN A 71 -21.46 -7.69 4.30
N ARG A 72 -20.63 -7.29 5.27
CA ARG A 72 -21.06 -6.61 6.51
C ARG A 72 -20.44 -5.24 6.69
N TYR A 73 -19.25 -5.04 6.15
CA TYR A 73 -18.48 -3.82 6.34
C TYR A 73 -17.70 -3.44 5.09
N ILE A 74 -17.72 -2.15 4.77
CA ILE A 74 -16.93 -1.52 3.72
C ILE A 74 -16.24 -0.30 4.34
N ALA A 75 -14.90 -0.24 4.22
CA ALA A 75 -14.13 0.93 4.61
C ALA A 75 -14.50 2.17 3.77
N GLU A 76 -14.18 3.37 4.24
CA GLU A 76 -14.39 4.59 3.45
C GLU A 76 -13.59 4.64 2.14
N SER A 77 -14.10 5.41 1.17
CA SER A 77 -13.60 5.47 -0.21
C SER A 77 -12.13 5.86 -0.32
N LYS A 78 -11.60 6.68 0.59
CA LYS A 78 -10.17 7.08 0.57
C LYS A 78 -9.21 5.89 0.73
N MET A 79 -9.68 4.79 1.32
CA MET A 79 -8.89 3.55 1.45
C MET A 79 -8.78 2.76 0.14
N TYR A 80 -9.56 3.09 -0.88
CA TYR A 80 -9.54 2.45 -2.21
C TYR A 80 -8.75 3.25 -3.25
N GLY A 81 -8.40 4.50 -2.97
CA GLY A 81 -7.61 5.38 -3.85
C GLY A 81 -6.11 5.06 -3.86
N GLY A 82 -5.27 5.95 -4.38
CA GLY A 82 -3.81 5.85 -4.20
C GLY A 82 -3.42 6.05 -2.73
N GLY A 83 -2.30 5.45 -2.29
CA GLY A 83 -1.82 5.57 -0.90
C GLY A 83 -1.60 7.01 -0.44
N SER A 84 -1.20 7.88 -1.37
CA SER A 84 -1.03 9.32 -1.12
C SER A 84 -2.34 10.07 -0.88
N ASN A 85 -3.49 9.48 -1.22
CA ASN A 85 -4.82 10.08 -1.03
C ASN A 85 -5.47 9.66 0.30
N THR A 86 -4.75 8.90 1.12
CA THR A 86 -5.20 8.43 2.43
C THR A 86 -4.42 9.15 3.51
N ASP A 87 -5.09 9.52 4.60
CA ASP A 87 -4.40 10.02 5.79
C ASP A 87 -3.62 8.89 6.45
N TYR A 88 -2.30 9.06 6.58
CA TYR A 88 -1.43 8.12 7.27
C TYR A 88 -0.35 8.83 8.09
N THR A 89 0.12 8.18 9.13
CA THR A 89 1.33 8.57 9.86
C THR A 89 2.37 7.48 9.67
N TYR A 90 3.63 7.88 9.43
CA TYR A 90 4.75 6.94 9.38
C TYR A 90 5.68 7.20 10.57
N THR A 91 5.85 6.19 11.42
CA THR A 91 6.68 6.31 12.64
C THR A 91 7.27 4.95 12.99
N ASN A 92 8.55 4.92 13.36
CA ASN A 92 9.29 3.72 13.77
C ASN A 92 9.15 2.54 12.78
N GLY A 93 9.08 2.82 11.48
CA GLY A 93 8.92 1.78 10.46
C GLY A 93 7.49 1.24 10.29
N PHE A 94 6.48 1.89 10.87
CA PHE A 94 5.07 1.53 10.72
C PHE A 94 4.27 2.65 10.06
N PHE A 95 3.38 2.26 9.15
CA PHE A 95 2.30 3.08 8.63
C PHE A 95 1.06 2.90 9.51
N THR A 96 0.56 3.97 10.10
CA THR A 96 -0.70 3.96 10.86
C THR A 96 -1.78 4.66 10.06
N PHE A 97 -2.88 3.97 9.84
CA PHE A 97 -4.08 4.47 9.16
C PHE A 97 -5.22 4.60 10.14
N GLN A 98 -5.88 5.75 10.14
CA GLN A 98 -7.12 5.98 10.87
C GLN A 98 -8.23 6.27 9.87
N PHE A 99 -9.27 5.44 9.90
CA PHE A 99 -10.37 5.54 8.94
C PHE A 99 -11.67 5.01 9.53
N VAL A 100 -12.76 5.36 8.87
CA VAL A 100 -14.11 4.92 9.24
C VAL A 100 -14.69 3.94 8.21
N GLY A 101 -15.72 3.21 8.59
CA GLY A 101 -16.51 2.41 7.65
C GLY A 101 -17.87 2.02 8.20
N GLY A 102 -18.65 1.34 7.37
CA GLY A 102 -20.04 1.01 7.65
C GLY A 102 -20.58 -0.11 6.78
N ALA A 103 -21.89 -0.32 6.81
CA ALA A 103 -22.56 -1.35 6.03
C ALA A 103 -22.36 -1.14 4.51
N PRO A 104 -22.42 -2.20 3.67
CA PRO A 104 -22.25 -2.04 2.23
C PRO A 104 -23.16 -0.95 1.64
N GLY A 105 -22.56 -0.01 0.91
CA GLY A 105 -23.25 1.16 0.34
C GLY A 105 -23.43 2.34 1.30
N TRP A 106 -22.95 2.29 2.55
CA TRP A 106 -23.14 3.40 3.50
C TRP A 106 -22.74 4.77 2.92
N GLN A 107 -21.58 4.85 2.28
CA GLN A 107 -21.04 6.10 1.77
C GLN A 107 -21.79 6.67 0.55
N PRO A 108 -22.05 5.91 -0.54
CA PRO A 108 -22.84 6.42 -1.66
C PRO A 108 -24.29 6.77 -1.28
N GLN A 109 -24.86 6.13 -0.26
CA GLN A 109 -26.18 6.48 0.28
C GLN A 109 -26.15 7.61 1.31
N GLY A 110 -24.99 8.16 1.67
CA GLY A 110 -24.88 9.22 2.68
C GLY A 110 -25.25 8.77 4.10
N LEU A 111 -25.22 7.47 4.38
CA LEU A 111 -25.45 6.92 5.72
C LEU A 111 -24.25 7.20 6.62
N PRO A 112 -24.43 7.31 7.95
CA PRO A 112 -23.32 7.50 8.87
C PRO A 112 -22.42 6.25 8.94
N PRO A 113 -21.11 6.41 9.15
CA PRO A 113 -20.23 5.28 9.46
C PRO A 113 -20.56 4.70 10.84
N THR A 114 -20.26 3.42 11.04
CA THR A 114 -20.58 2.70 12.29
C THR A 114 -19.33 2.31 13.08
N VAL A 115 -18.19 2.13 12.41
CA VAL A 115 -16.95 1.66 13.02
C VAL A 115 -15.78 2.54 12.60
N GLU A 116 -14.94 2.88 13.57
CA GLU A 116 -13.65 3.51 13.37
C GLU A 116 -12.56 2.46 13.57
N SER A 117 -11.58 2.46 12.67
CA SER A 117 -10.45 1.54 12.67
C SER A 117 -9.14 2.34 12.69
N VAL A 118 -8.23 1.95 13.60
CA VAL A 118 -6.82 2.39 13.61
C VAL A 118 -5.96 1.17 13.43
N ILE A 119 -5.20 1.13 12.34
CA ILE A 119 -4.40 -0.05 11.96
C ILE A 119 -2.99 0.39 11.61
N SER A 120 -2.01 -0.13 12.34
CA SER A 120 -0.59 -0.04 12.01
C SER A 120 -0.13 -1.22 11.15
N VAL A 121 0.66 -0.93 10.11
CA VAL A 121 1.28 -1.93 9.23
C VAL A 121 2.76 -1.64 9.10
N SER A 122 3.61 -2.64 9.31
CA SER A 122 5.06 -2.48 9.15
C SER A 122 5.42 -2.15 7.70
N PHE A 123 6.55 -1.47 7.50
CA PHE A 123 7.01 -1.07 6.17
C PHE A 123 7.16 -2.24 5.18
N ASP A 124 7.59 -3.40 5.67
CA ASP A 124 7.68 -4.64 4.88
C ASP A 124 6.31 -5.29 4.60
N GLY A 125 5.26 -4.89 5.35
CA GLY A 125 3.92 -5.43 5.28
C GLY A 125 3.74 -6.78 5.97
N LYS A 126 4.73 -7.25 6.75
CA LYS A 126 4.66 -8.55 7.44
C LYS A 126 3.88 -8.49 8.75
N THR A 127 3.86 -7.32 9.38
CA THR A 127 3.15 -7.10 10.64
C THR A 127 1.97 -6.19 10.39
N VAL A 128 0.78 -6.66 10.73
CA VAL A 128 -0.46 -5.87 10.71
C VAL A 128 -1.03 -5.90 12.12
N ARG A 129 -1.23 -4.73 12.72
CA ARG A 129 -1.74 -4.57 14.07
C ARG A 129 -2.99 -3.69 14.06
N THR A 130 -4.07 -4.21 14.61
CA THR A 130 -5.28 -3.43 14.86
C THR A 130 -5.15 -2.74 16.21
N ASP A 131 -4.81 -1.45 16.21
CA ASP A 131 -4.69 -0.65 17.42
C ASP A 131 -6.06 -0.26 17.98
N TYR A 132 -7.05 -0.08 17.10
CA TYR A 132 -8.44 0.17 17.46
C TYR A 132 -9.39 -0.35 16.39
N ASN A 133 -10.50 -0.97 16.78
CA ASN A 133 -11.61 -1.28 15.89
C ASN A 133 -12.91 -1.34 16.70
N GLY A 134 -13.73 -0.30 16.60
CA GLY A 134 -14.92 -0.18 17.44
C GLY A 134 -15.80 1.02 17.10
N PRO A 135 -16.75 1.38 17.98
CA PRO A 135 -17.62 2.54 17.78
C PRO A 135 -16.83 3.82 17.51
N ILE A 136 -17.41 4.74 16.74
CA ILE A 136 -16.78 6.02 16.43
C ILE A 136 -16.47 6.75 17.74
N ARG A 137 -15.19 7.04 18.01
CA ARG A 137 -14.80 7.92 19.12
C ARG A 137 -15.16 9.34 18.71
N SER A 138 -15.92 10.04 19.55
CA SER A 138 -16.29 11.43 19.30
C SER A 138 -15.07 12.35 19.27
N GLY A 139 -14.41 12.44 18.13
CA GLY A 139 -13.65 13.62 17.70
C GLY A 139 -14.46 14.21 16.56
N THR A 140 -15.28 15.22 16.86
CA THR A 140 -16.20 15.95 15.97
C THR A 140 -16.15 15.53 14.50
N PRO A 141 -17.10 14.71 14.00
CA PRO A 141 -17.46 14.84 12.60
C PRO A 141 -17.93 16.29 12.43
N THR A 142 -17.17 17.12 11.73
CA THR A 142 -17.76 18.30 11.10
C THR A 142 -18.99 17.76 10.37
N PRO A 143 -20.21 18.20 10.73
CA PRO A 143 -21.41 17.73 10.06
C PRO A 143 -21.18 17.85 8.57
N ALA A 144 -21.39 16.76 7.85
CA ALA A 144 -21.46 16.79 6.40
C ALA A 144 -22.30 18.00 6.03
N VAL A 145 -21.68 18.94 5.32
CA VAL A 145 -22.40 20.01 4.63
C VAL A 145 -23.43 19.31 3.78
N THR A 146 -24.68 19.34 4.21
CA THR A 146 -25.82 19.00 3.37
C THR A 146 -25.68 19.87 2.12
N PRO A 147 -25.54 19.34 0.90
CA PRO A 147 -25.80 20.17 -0.27
C PRO A 147 -27.30 20.48 -0.21
N GLN A 148 -27.66 21.65 0.31
CA GLN A 148 -28.99 22.20 0.12
C GLN A 148 -29.19 22.32 -1.39
N PRO A 149 -30.20 21.68 -2.00
CA PRO A 149 -30.69 22.15 -3.28
C PRO A 149 -31.25 23.56 -3.03
N THR A 150 -30.54 24.59 -3.50
CA THR A 150 -31.06 25.95 -3.53
C THR A 150 -32.14 25.99 -4.60
N CYS A 151 -33.35 25.56 -4.26
CA CYS A 151 -34.55 25.98 -4.97
C CYS A 151 -34.77 27.46 -4.63
N THR A 152 -34.06 28.35 -5.31
CA THR A 152 -34.36 29.79 -5.28
C THR A 152 -35.70 29.98 -5.97
N CYS A 153 -36.74 30.24 -5.18
CA CYS A 153 -37.99 30.77 -5.71
C CYS A 153 -37.71 32.17 -6.30
N PRO A 154 -38.12 32.47 -7.55
CA PRO A 154 -38.03 33.83 -8.05
C PRO A 154 -38.91 34.77 -7.20
N PRO A 155 -38.44 36.00 -6.91
CA PRO A 155 -39.20 36.95 -6.11
C PRO A 155 -40.55 37.26 -6.76
N ALA A 156 -41.59 37.31 -5.93
CA ALA A 156 -42.97 37.56 -6.35
C ALA A 156 -43.10 38.90 -7.12
N PRO A 157 -43.98 38.98 -8.14
CA PRO A 157 -44.25 40.24 -8.80
C PRO A 157 -44.90 41.22 -7.81
N ASN A 158 -44.35 42.42 -7.71
CA ASN A 158 -45.01 43.54 -7.03
C ASN A 158 -46.37 43.80 -7.68
N GLN A 159 -47.42 43.85 -6.85
CA GLN A 159 -48.77 44.26 -7.21
C GLN A 159 -49.33 45.06 -6.02
N PRO A 160 -50.17 46.09 -6.23
CA PRO A 160 -50.22 47.10 -7.29
C PRO A 160 -49.55 48.43 -6.90
#